data_AF-A0A2U3R8N9-F1
#
_entry.id   AF-A0A2U3R8N9-F1
#
_cell.length_a   1.000
_cell.length_b   1.000
_cell.length_c   1.000
_cell.angle_alpha   90.00
_cell.angle_beta   90.00
_cell.angle_gamma   90.00
#
_symmetry.space_group_name_H-M   'P 1'
#
loop_
_entity.id
_entity.type
_entity.pdbx_description
1 polymer ?
#
loop_
_entity_poly.entity_id
_entity_poly.type
_entity_poly.pdbx_seq_one_letter_code
_entity_poly.pdbx_strand_id
1 'polypeptide(L)' 'MRCYRVYDWHPSKKTNVIGALVDKCLLTVSIFDCDVNTAIFNCLIEQDLIQKLPNNSVVIVGNASFHKHTHLKITAKSL' A
#
# COMPACT_ATOMS: atom_id res chain seq x y z
N MET A 1 -18.51 16.67 27.36
CA MET A 1 -17.08 17.04 27.34
C MET A 1 -16.54 16.75 25.94
N ARG A 2 -16.17 17.76 25.15
CA ARG A 2 -15.52 17.55 23.84
C ARG A 2 -14.01 17.58 24.05
N CYS A 3 -13.35 16.46 23.78
CA CYS A 3 -11.90 16.36 23.81
C CYS A 3 -11.34 16.91 22.50
N TYR A 4 -10.82 18.13 22.51
CA TYR A 4 -10.05 18.67 21.39
C TYR A 4 -8.58 18.30 21.60
N ARG A 5 -8.10 17.32 20.84
CA ARG A 5 -6.67 16.98 20.80
C ARG A 5 -6.00 17.87 19.76
N VAL A 6 -5.38 18.96 20.21
CA VAL A 6 -4.46 19.77 19.40
C VAL A 6 -3.09 19.08 19.46
N TYR A 7 -2.92 18.06 18.64
CA TYR A 7 -1.61 17.47 18.37
C TYR A 7 -1.38 17.65 16.89
N ASP A 8 -0.24 18.18 16.48
CA ASP A 8 0.11 18.30 15.07
C ASP A 8 0.47 16.89 14.56
N TRP A 9 -0.51 16.18 13.99
CA TRP A 9 -0.32 14.84 13.38
C TRP A 9 0.47 14.90 12.07
N HIS A 10 1.03 16.05 11.72
CA HIS A 10 1.76 16.31 10.48
C HIS A 10 3.20 16.78 10.79
N PRO A 11 4.09 15.90 11.31
CA PRO A 11 5.50 16.21 11.31
C PRO A 11 5.96 16.49 9.86
N SER A 12 6.82 17.50 9.66
CA SER A 12 7.27 17.96 8.33
C SER A 12 7.99 16.90 7.50
N LYS A 13 8.33 15.76 8.10
CA LYS A 13 8.88 14.58 7.43
C LYS A 13 8.02 13.39 7.80
N LYS A 14 7.43 12.76 6.79
CA LYS A 14 6.68 11.50 6.90
C LYS A 14 7.45 10.43 6.14
N THR A 15 7.61 9.28 6.78
CA THR A 15 8.08 8.06 6.12
C THR A 15 6.88 7.14 5.94
N ASN A 16 6.53 6.88 4.68
CA ASN A 16 5.49 5.95 4.30
C ASN A 16 6.11 4.60 3.96
N VAL A 17 5.43 3.51 4.32
CA VAL A 17 5.89 2.15 4.06
C VAL A 17 4.77 1.38 3.39
N ILE A 18 5.11 0.67 2.32
CA ILE A 18 4.22 -0.30 1.68
C ILE A 18 4.88 -1.66 1.81
N GLY A 19 4.13 -2.64 2.30
CA GLY A 19 4.60 -4.01 2.38
C GLY A 19 3.50 -5.00 2.03
N ALA A 20 3.90 -6.17 1.57
CA ALA A 20 2.98 -7.27 1.27
C ALA A 20 3.38 -8.51 2.06
N LEU A 21 2.37 -9.20 2.59
CA LEU A 21 2.51 -10.45 3.31
C LEU A 21 1.93 -11.60 2.48
N VAL A 22 2.62 -12.74 2.48
CA VAL A 22 2.12 -14.03 1.97
C VAL A 22 2.44 -15.09 3.01
N ASP A 23 1.44 -15.87 3.43
CA ASP A 23 1.59 -16.90 4.46
C ASP A 23 2.28 -16.43 5.75
N LYS A 24 1.95 -15.19 6.18
CA LYS A 24 2.54 -14.49 7.34
C LYS A 24 4.02 -14.12 7.19
N CYS A 25 4.61 -14.35 6.01
CA CYS A 25 5.95 -13.94 5.65
C CYS A 25 5.91 -12.63 4.86
N LEU A 26 6.92 -11.79 5.09
CA LEU A 26 7.09 -10.52 4.41
C LEU A 26 7.69 -10.74 3.03
N LEU A 27 6.88 -10.53 1.99
CA LEU A 27 7.28 -10.74 0.61
C LEU A 27 8.03 -9.52 0.05
N THR A 28 7.56 -8.33 0.40
CA THR A 28 8.23 -7.07 0.06
C THR A 28 7.95 -5.98 1.09
N VAL A 29 8.90 -5.05 1.19
CA VAL A 29 8.79 -3.75 1.85
C VAL A 29 9.45 -2.70 0.98
N SER A 30 8.79 -1.56 0.82
CA SER A 30 9.36 -0.34 0.26
C SER A 30 9.08 0.83 1.19
N ILE A 31 10.09 1.69 1.34
CA ILE A 31 10.10 2.85 2.24
C ILE A 31 10.18 4.11 1.38
N PHE A 32 9.32 5.09 1.67
CA PHE A 32 9.20 6.33 0.92
C PHE A 32 9.23 7.52 1.87
N ASP A 33 10.10 8.49 1.61
CA ASP A 33 10.13 9.77 2.33
C ASP A 33 9.21 10.83 1.67
N CYS A 34 8.21 10.36 0.92
CA CYS A 34 7.19 11.16 0.25
C CYS A 34 5.81 10.51 0.39
N ASP A 35 4.76 11.28 0.11
CA ASP A 35 3.40 10.75 0.07
C ASP A 35 3.23 9.74 -1.06
N VAL A 36 2.66 8.58 -0.72
CA VAL A 36 2.36 7.53 -1.70
C VAL A 36 1.18 7.96 -2.55
N ASN A 37 1.40 8.03 -3.86
CA ASN A 37 0.37 8.26 -4.86
C ASN A 37 0.19 7.03 -5.76
N THR A 38 -0.76 7.11 -6.70
CA THR A 38 -1.07 6.03 -7.64
C THR A 38 0.16 5.56 -8.43
N ALA A 39 1.04 6.47 -8.85
CA ALA A 39 2.21 6.11 -9.66
C ALA A 39 3.23 5.31 -8.84
N ILE A 40 3.52 5.75 -7.61
CA ILE A 40 4.40 5.02 -6.68
C ILE A 40 3.82 3.65 -6.37
N PHE A 41 2.51 3.59 -6.09
CA PHE A 41 1.82 2.33 -5.83
C PHE A 41 1.90 1.38 -7.04
N ASN A 42 1.51 1.83 -8.23
CA ASN A 42 1.54 1.02 -9.45
C ASN A 42 2.95 0.50 -9.75
N CYS A 43 3.98 1.35 -9.61
CA CYS A 43 5.38 0.99 -9.80
C CYS A 43 5.77 -0.17 -8.86
N LEU A 44 5.45 -0.06 -7.57
CA LEU A 44 5.73 -1.13 -6.60
C LEU A 44 5.00 -2.43 -6.97
N ILE A 45 3.74 -2.34 -7.41
CA ILE A 45 3.01 -3.56 -7.75
C ILE A 45 3.62 -4.25 -8.99
N GLU A 46 3.87 -3.50 -10.07
CA GLU A 46 4.33 -4.05 -11.35
C GLU A 46 5.78 -4.54 -11.30
N GLN A 47 6.66 -3.73 -10.70
CA GLN A 47 8.10 -3.98 -10.73
C GLN A 47 8.57 -4.91 -9.62
N ASP A 48 7.81 -5.04 -8.54
CA ASP A 48 8.26 -5.79 -7.38
C ASP A 48 7.25 -6.85 -6.91
N LEU A 49 6.03 -6.44 -6.55
CA LEU A 49 5.08 -7.38 -5.96
C LEU A 49 4.75 -8.54 -6.91
N ILE A 50 4.35 -8.24 -8.15
CA ILE A 50 3.95 -9.27 -9.14
C ILE A 50 5.10 -10.23 -9.44
N GLN A 51 6.33 -9.73 -9.52
CA GLN A 51 7.51 -10.55 -9.83
C GLN A 51 7.81 -11.58 -8.73
N LYS A 52 7.39 -11.28 -7.49
CA LYS A 52 7.63 -12.13 -6.31
C LYS A 52 6.42 -12.97 -5.92
N LEU A 53 5.24 -12.69 -6.46
CA LEU A 53 4.02 -13.40 -6.08
C LEU A 53 4.07 -14.86 -6.56
N PRO A 54 3.71 -15.83 -5.71
CA PRO A 54 3.46 -17.20 -6.15
C PRO A 54 2.37 -17.25 -7.22
N ASN A 55 2.43 -18.27 -8.07
CA ASN A 55 1.39 -18.52 -9.07
C ASN A 55 0.01 -18.66 -8.40
N ASN A 56 -1.03 -18.13 -9.06
CA ASN A 56 -2.42 -18.15 -8.60
C ASN A 56 -2.66 -17.44 -7.26
N SER A 57 -1.83 -16.47 -6.91
CA SER A 57 -2.04 -15.63 -5.72
C SER A 57 -3.21 -14.66 -5.88
N VAL A 58 -3.90 -14.40 -4.78
CA VAL A 58 -4.89 -13.32 -4.67
C VAL A 58 -4.32 -12.22 -3.80
N VAL A 59 -4.28 -11.00 -4.33
CA VAL A 59 -3.82 -9.82 -3.58
C VAL A 59 -5.03 -9.11 -2.98
N ILE A 60 -4.96 -8.84 -1.68
CA ILE A 60 -5.98 -8.09 -0.94
C ILE A 60 -5.37 -6.75 -0.54
N VAL A 61 -5.99 -5.65 -0.95
CA VAL A 61 -5.55 -4.28 -0.65
C VAL A 61 -6.75 -3.51 -0.10
N GLY A 62 -6.53 -2.62 0.88
CA GLY A 62 -7.59 -1.75 1.41
C GLY A 62 -8.17 -0.81 0.34
N ASN A 63 -9.30 -0.17 0.64
CA ASN A 63 -9.96 0.75 -0.28
C ASN A 63 -9.42 2.19 -0.12
N ALA A 64 -8.25 2.47 -0.70
CA ALA A 64 -7.73 3.84 -0.80
C ALA A 64 -8.03 4.42 -2.19
N SER A 65 -8.23 5.75 -2.27
CA SER A 65 -8.59 6.43 -3.52
C SER A 65 -7.56 6.23 -4.64
N PHE A 66 -6.28 6.13 -4.29
CA PHE A 66 -5.17 5.91 -5.23
C PHE A 66 -4.98 4.45 -5.66
N HIS A 67 -5.73 3.49 -5.08
CA HIS A 67 -5.72 2.09 -5.53
C HIS A 67 -6.64 1.83 -6.74
N LYS A 68 -7.49 2.79 -7.12
CA LYS A 68 -8.53 2.57 -8.16
C LYS A 68 -8.03 2.56 -9.60
N HIS A 69 -6.77 2.93 -9.83
CA HIS A 69 -6.15 3.05 -11.15
C HIS A 69 -4.95 2.10 -11.32
N THR A 70 -4.86 1.04 -10.53
CA THR A 70 -3.92 -0.05 -10.81
C THR A 70 -4.45 -0.82 -12.03
N HIS A 71 -3.63 -1.02 -13.06
CA HIS A 71 -3.96 -1.77 -14.29
C HIS A 71 -4.22 -3.28 -14.06
N LEU A 72 -4.39 -3.68 -12.81
CA LEU A 72 -4.48 -5.05 -12.38
C LEU A 72 -5.92 -5.52 -12.34
N LYS A 73 -6.21 -6.56 -13.14
CA LYS A 73 -7.30 -7.50 -12.84
C LYS A 73 -6.88 -8.40 -11.68
N ILE A 74 -6.46 -7.82 -10.56
CA ILE A 74 -6.51 -8.49 -9.27
C ILE A 74 -8.00 -8.63 -8.99
N THR A 75 -8.48 -9.84 -8.69
CA THR A 75 -9.80 -10.00 -8.06
C THR A 75 -9.71 -9.43 -6.66
N ALA A 76 -9.75 -8.10 -6.56
CA ALA A 76 -9.74 -7.38 -5.31
C ALA A 76 -11.13 -7.55 -4.70
N LYS A 77 -11.27 -8.54 -3.82
CA LYS A 77 -12.41 -8.55 -2.91
C LYS A 77 -12.12 -7.49 -1.86
N SER A 78 -12.80 -6.34 -1.97
CA SER A 78 -12.91 -5.42 -0.84
C SER A 78 -13.62 -6.16 0.29
N LEU A 79 -12.97 -6.25 1.44
CA LEU A 79 -13.64 -6.52 2.71
C LEU A 79 -14.29 -5.22 3.22
#